data_AF-A0A937I6B6-F1
#
_entry.id   AF-A0A937I6B6-F1
#
_cell.length_a   1.000
_cell.length_b   1.000
_cell.length_c   1.000
_cell.angle_alpha   90.00
_cell.angle_beta   90.00
_cell.angle_gamma   90.00
#
_symmetry.space_group_name_H-M   'P 1'
#
loop_
_entity.id
_entity.type
_entity.pdbx_description
1 polymer ?
#
loop_
_entity_poly.entity_id
_entity_poly.type
_entity_poly.pdbx_seq_one_letter_code
_entity_poly.pdbx_strand_id
1 'polypeptide(L)'
;MSVLDGPRVEKRRILLDGIATWVTVADDGRLQLEGGSKLDAENVVHLAPCEPGKIICPHLTYTSRGIESRNKPQPTPTPTYFMKPITAIN
;
A
#
# COMPACT_ATOMS: atom_id res chain seq x y z
N MET A 1 3.68 19.02 -14.79
CA MET A 1 2.91 17.76 -14.72
C MET A 1 2.65 17.46 -13.27
N SER A 2 1.38 17.37 -12.86
CA SER A 2 1.00 16.89 -11.54
C SER A 2 1.09 15.37 -11.51
N VAL A 3 1.41 14.77 -10.35
CA VAL A 3 1.28 13.32 -10.15
C VAL A 3 -0.16 12.83 -10.26
N LEU A 4 -1.13 13.75 -10.31
CA LEU A 4 -2.54 13.45 -10.52
C LEU A 4 -2.89 13.28 -12.00
N ASP A 5 -2.12 13.88 -12.91
CA ASP A 5 -2.40 13.93 -14.35
C ASP A 5 -1.38 13.07 -15.11
N GLY A 6 -1.86 12.08 -15.87
CA GLY A 6 -1.01 11.24 -16.73
C GLY A 6 -1.35 9.75 -16.68
N PRO A 7 -0.67 8.93 -17.52
CA PRO A 7 -0.89 7.48 -17.54
C PRO A 7 -0.53 6.86 -16.19
N ARG A 8 -1.40 5.99 -15.69
CA ARG A 8 -1.18 5.25 -14.44
C ARG A 8 -0.45 3.95 -14.73
N VAL A 9 0.59 3.69 -13.95
CA VAL A 9 1.34 2.45 -14.00
C VAL A 9 1.32 1.83 -12.61
N GLU A 10 0.81 0.61 -12.50
CA GLU A 10 0.83 -0.13 -11.25
C GLU A 10 2.10 -0.99 -11.18
N LYS A 11 2.85 -0.86 -10.08
CA LYS A 11 4.02 -1.68 -9.77
C LYS A 11 3.69 -2.57 -8.58
N ARG A 12 4.07 -3.84 -8.66
CA ARG A 12 4.00 -4.78 -7.53
C ARG A 12 5.36 -5.35 -7.23
N ARG A 13 5.58 -5.70 -5.97
CA ARG A 13 6.74 -6.48 -5.54
C ARG A 13 6.27 -7.92 -5.37
N ILE A 14 6.98 -8.87 -5.96
CA ILE A 14 6.67 -10.30 -5.89
C ILE A 14 7.89 -11.09 -5.46
N LEU A 15 7.69 -12.30 -4.95
CA LEU A 15 8.75 -13.28 -4.77
C LEU A 15 8.86 -14.14 -6.04
N LEU A 16 9.96 -14.01 -6.76
CA LEU A 16 10.28 -14.82 -7.94
C LEU A 16 11.58 -15.57 -7.66
N ASP A 17 11.53 -16.91 -7.68
CA ASP A 17 12.70 -17.77 -7.43
C ASP A 17 13.46 -17.43 -6.13
N GLY A 18 12.71 -17.04 -5.08
CA GLY A 18 13.28 -16.66 -3.78
C GLY A 18 13.79 -15.22 -3.71
N ILE A 19 13.67 -14.43 -4.78
CA ILE A 19 14.17 -13.06 -4.87
C ILE A 19 13.00 -12.08 -4.99
N ALA A 20 13.03 -11.03 -4.16
CA ALA A 20 12.05 -9.96 -4.24
C ALA A 20 12.26 -9.14 -5.53
N THR A 21 11.27 -9.17 -6.42
CA THR A 21 11.36 -8.62 -7.78
C THR A 21 10.23 -7.64 -8.03
N TRP A 22 10.54 -6.52 -8.70
CA TRP A 22 9.53 -5.55 -9.13
C TRP A 22 8.95 -5.93 -10.48
N VAL A 23 7.64 -5.86 -10.60
CA VAL A 23 6.90 -6.11 -11.84
C VAL A 23 5.94 -4.97 -12.12
N THR A 24 5.56 -4.83 -13.39
CA THR A 24 4.53 -3.89 -13.84
C THR A 24 3.25 -4.67 -14.13
N VAL A 25 2.09 -4.18 -13.68
CA VAL A 25 0.81 -4.75 -14.09
C VAL A 25 0.51 -4.25 -15.50
N ALA A 26 0.40 -5.16 -16.45
CA ALA A 26 0.03 -4.85 -17.82
C ALA A 26 -1.49 -4.64 -17.96
N ASP A 27 -1.92 -4.04 -19.07
CA ASP A 27 -3.33 -3.74 -19.33
C ASP A 27 -4.23 -4.99 -19.34
N ASP A 28 -3.65 -6.17 -19.63
CA ASP A 28 -4.33 -7.47 -19.58
C ASP A 28 -4.32 -8.11 -18.17
N GLY A 29 -3.95 -7.35 -17.14
CA GLY A 29 -3.94 -7.77 -15.73
C GLY A 29 -2.76 -8.65 -15.32
N ARG A 30 -1.96 -9.13 -16.27
CA ARG A 30 -0.79 -9.97 -16.02
C ARG A 30 0.40 -9.16 -15.51
N LEU A 31 1.29 -9.82 -14.80
CA LEU A 31 2.50 -9.22 -14.25
C LEU A 31 3.64 -9.31 -15.26
N GLN A 32 4.07 -8.17 -15.77
CA GLN A 32 5.19 -8.07 -16.70
C GLN A 32 6.50 -7.84 -15.96
N LEU A 33 7.46 -8.73 -16.18
CA LEU A 33 8.85 -8.59 -15.77
C LEU A 33 9.59 -7.60 -16.68
N GLU A 34 10.70 -7.03 -16.22
CA GLU A 34 11.51 -6.11 -17.04
C GLU A 34 12.03 -6.76 -18.34
N GLY A 35 12.29 -8.08 -18.32
CA GLY A 35 12.64 -8.87 -19.51
C GLY A 35 11.48 -9.12 -20.49
N GLY A 36 10.27 -8.61 -20.20
CA GLY A 36 9.10 -8.67 -21.07
C GLY A 36 8.21 -9.91 -20.89
N SER A 37 8.71 -10.97 -20.25
CA SER A 37 7.91 -12.13 -19.88
C SER A 37 6.77 -11.75 -18.94
N LYS A 38 5.64 -12.45 -19.07
CA LYS A 38 4.43 -12.19 -18.29
C LYS A 38 4.07 -13.39 -17.41
N LEU A 39 3.65 -13.11 -16.20
CA LEU A 39 3.19 -14.08 -15.20
C LEU A 39 1.71 -13.83 -14.90
N ASP A 40 1.00 -14.89 -14.52
CA ASP A 40 -0.33 -14.76 -13.96
C ASP A 40 -0.23 -14.20 -12.53
N ALA A 41 -1.03 -13.18 -12.22
CA ALA A 41 -1.02 -12.53 -10.91
C ALA A 41 -1.50 -13.44 -9.79
N GLU A 42 -2.31 -14.47 -10.09
CA GLU A 42 -2.83 -15.43 -9.12
C GLU A 42 -1.79 -16.49 -8.72
N ASN A 43 -0.77 -16.71 -9.58
CA ASN A 43 0.22 -17.78 -9.41
C ASN A 43 1.55 -17.29 -8.80
N VAL A 44 1.57 -16.09 -8.21
CA VAL A 44 2.77 -15.53 -7.57
C VAL A 44 2.51 -15.15 -6.12
N VAL A 45 3.58 -15.11 -5.33
CA VAL A 45 3.55 -14.56 -3.97
C VAL A 45 3.80 -13.06 -4.04
N HIS A 46 2.79 -12.27 -3.69
CA HIS A 46 2.92 -10.81 -3.57
C HIS A 46 3.65 -10.46 -2.28
N LEU A 47 4.48 -9.43 -2.34
CA LEU A 47 5.21 -8.88 -1.21
C LEU A 47 4.69 -7.46 -0.92
N ALA A 48 4.88 -7.01 0.32
CA ALA A 48 4.68 -5.61 0.69
C ALA A 48 5.43 -4.67 -0.28
N PRO A 49 4.82 -3.53 -0.67
CA PRO A 49 5.40 -2.62 -1.66
C PRO A 49 6.60 -1.83 -1.12
N CYS A 50 6.96 -1.98 0.16
CA CYS A 50 8.13 -1.32 0.74
C CYS A 50 8.61 -2.06 2.00
N GLU A 51 9.82 -1.72 2.42
CA GLU A 51 10.38 -2.09 3.72
C GLU A 51 10.43 -0.82 4.59
N PRO A 52 9.38 -0.54 5.39
CA PRO A 52 9.28 0.71 6.12
C PRO A 52 10.24 0.74 7.31
N GLY A 53 10.92 1.88 7.51
CA GLY A 53 11.70 2.12 8.74
C GLY A 53 10.84 2.47 9.96
N LYS A 54 9.62 3.01 9.75
CA LYS A 54 8.61 3.35 10.77
C LYS A 54 7.23 3.34 10.13
N ILE A 55 6.18 3.01 10.89
CA ILE A 55 4.78 3.09 10.45
C ILE A 55 4.04 4.08 11.36
N ILE A 56 3.62 5.21 10.81
CA ILE A 56 2.92 6.29 11.53
C ILE A 56 1.48 6.33 11.03
N CYS A 57 0.53 6.21 11.95
CA CYS A 57 -0.89 6.15 11.64
C CYS A 57 -1.63 7.33 12.30
N PRO A 58 -2.45 8.09 11.54
CA PRO A 58 -3.31 9.08 12.14
C PRO A 58 -4.49 8.37 12.83
N HIS A 59 -4.95 8.95 13.93
CA HIS A 59 -6.01 8.40 14.75
C HIS A 59 -7.26 9.28 14.65
N LEU A 60 -8.43 8.63 14.53
CA LEU A 60 -9.76 9.28 14.51
C LEU A 60 -9.93 10.33 13.38
N THR A 61 -9.44 10.03 12.17
CA THR A 61 -9.51 10.95 11.02
C THR A 61 -10.89 11.05 10.36
N TYR A 62 -11.84 10.22 10.78
CA TYR A 62 -13.21 10.21 10.25
C TYR A 62 -14.22 10.58 11.33
N THR A 63 -15.17 11.43 10.97
CA THR A 63 -16.24 11.90 11.88
C THR A 63 -17.02 10.75 12.51
N SER A 64 -17.36 9.73 11.73
CA SER A 64 -18.06 8.53 12.19
C SER A 64 -17.30 7.83 13.32
N ARG A 65 -15.98 7.66 13.18
CA ARG A 65 -15.12 7.04 14.21
C ARG A 65 -15.06 7.89 15.47
N GLY A 66 -15.07 9.22 15.33
CA GLY A 66 -15.13 10.14 16.46
C GLY A 66 -16.44 10.01 17.25
N ILE A 67 -17.57 9.95 16.55
CA ILE A 67 -18.89 9.72 17.15
C ILE A 67 -18.93 8.34 17.82
N GLU A 68 -18.50 7.28 17.13
CA GLU A 68 -18.52 5.91 17.67
C GLU A 68 -17.65 5.76 18.93
N SER A 69 -16.43 6.30 18.92
CA SER A 69 -15.47 6.03 19.99
C SER A 69 -15.62 6.98 21.19
N ARG A 70 -16.09 8.22 20.95
CA ARG A 70 -16.07 9.29 21.97
C ARG A 70 -17.32 10.17 21.96
N ASN A 71 -18.36 9.81 21.20
CA ASN A 71 -19.59 10.60 21.01
C ASN A 71 -19.32 12.06 20.61
N LYS A 72 -18.24 12.30 19.85
CA LYS A 72 -17.84 13.64 19.42
C LYS A 72 -17.33 13.60 17.97
N PRO A 73 -17.88 14.41 17.05
CA PRO A 73 -17.51 14.36 15.63
C PRO A 73 -16.02 14.66 15.38
N GLN A 74 -15.43 15.57 16.17
CA GLN A 74 -14.00 15.84 16.17
C GLN A 74 -13.46 15.69 17.59
N PRO A 75 -12.97 14.49 17.98
CA PRO A 75 -12.65 14.23 19.38
C PRO A 75 -11.43 14.97 19.90
N THR A 76 -10.48 15.33 19.02
CA THR A 76 -9.24 16.04 19.38
C THR A 76 -9.11 17.34 18.57
N PRO A 77 -8.56 18.41 19.16
CA PRO A 77 -8.40 19.70 18.47
C PRO A 77 -7.32 19.68 17.39
N THR A 78 -6.37 18.75 17.50
CA THR A 78 -5.28 18.53 16.54
C THR A 78 -5.24 17.07 16.12
N PRO A 79 -4.63 16.74 14.97
CA PRO A 79 -4.35 15.35 14.60
C PRO A 79 -3.57 14.64 15.69
N THR A 80 -3.97 13.41 16.01
CA THR A 80 -3.22 12.53 16.91
C THR A 80 -2.67 11.37 16.11
N TYR A 81 -1.48 10.92 16.48
CA TYR A 81 -0.78 9.84 15.78
C TYR A 81 -0.43 8.73 16.76
N PHE A 82 -0.38 7.52 16.25
CA PHE A 82 0.19 6.37 16.93
C PHE A 82 1.13 5.63 15.97
N MET A 83 1.98 4.76 16.50
CA MET A 83 2.89 3.95 15.69
C MET A 83 2.45 2.50 15.69
N LYS A 84 2.65 1.83 14.55
CA LYS A 84 2.65 0.37 14.48
C LYS A 84 4.09 -0.15 14.40
N PRO A 85 4.39 -1.33 14.96
CA PRO A 85 5.69 -1.95 14.76
C PRO A 85 5.87 -2.31 13.29
N ILE A 86 7.10 -2.22 12.77
CA ILE A 86 7.41 -2.57 11.38
C ILE A 86 7.10 -4.03 11.05
N THR A 87 7.08 -4.90 12.07
CA THR A 87 6.71 -6.32 11.96
C THR A 87 5.22 -6.54 11.67
N ALA A 88 4.40 -5.50 11.67
CA ALA A 88 2.99 -5.58 11.31
C ALA A 88 2.74 -5.45 9.78
N ILE A 89 3.78 -5.22 8.98
CA ILE A 89 3.67 -5.24 7.51
C ILE A 89 3.50 -6.68 7.01
N ASN A 90 2.66 -6.88 6.00
CA ASN A 90 2.43 -8.16 5.35
C ASN A 90 2.35 -8.01 3.82
#